data_AF-A0A6G7K9S9-F1
#
_entry.id   AF-A0A6G7K9S9-F1
#
_cell.length_a   1.000
_cell.length_b   1.000
_cell.length_c   1.000
_cell.angle_alpha   90.00
_cell.angle_beta   90.00
_cell.angle_gamma   90.00
#
_symmetry.space_group_name_H-M   'P 1'
#
loop_
_entity.id
_entity.type
_entity.pdbx_description
1 polymer ?
#
loop_
_entity_poly.entity_id
_entity_poly.type
_entity_poly.pdbx_seq_one_letter_code
_entity_poly.pdbx_strand_id
1 'polypeptide(L)' 'MNHKEYDLHDVVEMKKPHPCQSNSWEIIRMGMDIRIKCQKCGQMVLMPRRDFEKKMKKVLIKAAVAE' A
#
# COMPACT_ATOMS: atom_id res chain seq x y z
N MET A 1 9.28 -3.23 -18.14
CA MET A 1 8.56 -2.47 -17.11
C MET A 1 8.33 -3.41 -15.94
N ASN A 2 9.11 -3.28 -14.84
CA ASN A 2 8.88 -4.09 -13.64
C ASN A 2 7.54 -3.67 -13.03
N HIS A 3 6.47 -4.38 -13.39
CA HIS A 3 5.24 -4.37 -12.62
C HIS A 3 5.62 -4.86 -11.22
N LYS A 4 5.68 -3.94 -10.25
CA LYS A 4 5.62 -4.35 -8.84
C LYS A 4 4.26 -5.00 -8.69
N GLU A 5 4.24 -6.31 -8.53
CA GLU A 5 3.01 -7.06 -8.28
C GLU A 5 2.54 -6.76 -6.86
N TYR A 6 1.46 -6.00 -6.76
CA TYR A 6 0.71 -5.76 -5.54
C TYR A 6 -0.77 -5.98 -5.84
N ASP A 7 -1.47 -6.58 -4.89
CA ASP A 7 -2.87 -6.94 -5.00
C ASP A 7 -3.75 -6.25 -3.95
N LEU A 8 -5.06 -6.41 -4.09
CA LEU A 8 -6.01 -5.90 -3.11
C LEU A 8 -5.75 -6.60 -1.77
N HIS A 9 -5.80 -5.85 -0.67
CA HIS A 9 -5.45 -6.29 0.69
C HIS A 9 -3.97 -6.58 0.94
N ASP A 10 -3.07 -6.34 -0.01
CA ASP A 10 -1.64 -6.42 0.26
C ASP A 10 -1.20 -5.37 1.28
N VAL A 11 -0.28 -5.77 2.14
CA VAL A 11 0.42 -4.85 3.05
C VAL A 11 1.75 -4.46 2.43
N VAL A 12 1.89 -3.18 2.10
CA VAL A 12 3.07 -2.59 1.48
C VAL A 12 3.83 -1.68 2.45
N GLU A 13 5.13 -1.56 2.24
CA GLU A 13 5.99 -0.60 2.92
C GLU A 13 6.15 0.68 2.08
N MET A 14 5.78 1.82 2.64
CA MET A 14 6.02 3.15 2.05
C MET A 14 7.46 3.61 2.33
N LYS A 15 8.08 4.33 1.38
CA LYS A 15 9.41 4.96 1.57
C LYS A 15 9.36 6.14 2.53
N LYS A 16 8.26 6.89 2.56
CA LYS A 16 8.11 8.05 3.45
C LYS A 16 7.59 7.57 4.82
N PRO A 17 8.16 8.07 5.92
CA PRO A 17 7.66 7.74 7.25
C PRO A 17 6.28 8.35 7.45
N HIS A 18 5.35 7.54 7.98
CA HIS A 18 4.08 8.06 8.46
C HIS A 18 4.28 8.67 9.86
N PRO A 19 3.58 9.75 10.24
CA PRO A 19 3.61 10.33 11.59
C PRO A 19 3.43 9.31 12.74
N CYS A 20 2.77 8.18 12.51
CA CYS A 20 2.61 7.12 13.51
C CYS A 20 3.85 6.23 13.72
N GLN A 21 4.98 6.52 13.03
CA GLN A 21 6.21 5.72 13.00
C GLN A 21 6.04 4.30 12.45
N SER A 22 4.94 4.01 11.76
CA SER A 22 4.74 2.76 11.01
C SER A 22 4.69 3.06 9.53
N ASN A 23 5.38 2.25 8.75
CA ASN A 23 5.46 2.38 7.30
C ASN A 23 4.63 1.31 6.59
N SER A 24 3.82 0.57 7.34
CA SER A 24 2.99 -0.54 6.85
C SER A 24 1.61 -0.04 6.47
N TRP A 25 1.26 -0.24 5.21
CA TRP A 25 0.00 0.22 4.60
C TRP A 25 -0.70 -0.92 3.91
N GLU A 26 -1.97 -1.13 4.22
CA GLU A 26 -2.82 -2.11 3.56
C GLU A 26 -3.56 -1.44 2.40
N ILE A 27 -3.59 -2.10 1.24
CA ILE A 27 -4.32 -1.64 0.07
C ILE A 27 -5.80 -2.02 0.23
N ILE A 28 -6.66 -1.03 0.43
CA ILE A 28 -8.11 -1.23 0.60
C ILE A 28 -8.86 -1.14 -0.72
N ARG A 29 -8.34 -0.37 -1.67
CA ARG A 29 -8.97 -0.15 -2.97
C ARG A 29 -7.92 0.01 -4.05
N MET A 30 -8.11 -0.66 -5.17
CA MET A 30 -7.32 -0.51 -6.38
C MET A 30 -8.20 0.03 -7.51
N GLY A 31 -7.68 1.01 -8.24
CA GLY A 31 -8.37 1.71 -9.32
C GLY A 31 -7.44 2.73 -9.97
N MET A 32 -7.99 3.82 -10.50
CA MET A 32 -7.18 5.00 -10.91
C MET A 32 -6.49 5.64 -9.69
N ASP A 33 -7.24 5.72 -8.59
CA ASP A 33 -6.75 6.08 -7.27
C ASP A 33 -6.69 4.85 -6.37
N ILE A 34 -5.58 4.71 -5.66
CA ILE A 34 -5.35 3.67 -4.67
C ILE A 34 -5.68 4.25 -3.31
N ARG A 35 -6.55 3.56 -2.56
CA ARG A 35 -6.81 3.86 -1.16
C ARG A 35 -6.01 2.90 -0.30
N ILE A 36 -5.18 3.47 0.56
CA ILE A 36 -4.37 2.72 1.52
C ILE A 36 -4.76 3.05 2.95
N LYS A 37 -4.70 2.05 3.83
CA LYS A 37 -4.99 2.18 5.26
C LYS A 37 -3.74 1.85 6.06
N CYS A 38 -3.36 2.74 6.97
CA CYS A 38 -2.26 2.45 7.88
C CYS A 38 -2.68 1.36 8.88
N GLN A 39 -1.91 0.29 8.98
CA GLN A 39 -2.19 -0.83 9.90
C GLN A 39 -2.10 -0.45 11.38
N LYS A 40 -1.33 0.59 11.72
CA LYS A 40 -1.11 1.01 13.12
C LYS A 40 -2.14 2.01 13.64
N CYS A 41 -2.56 2.97 12.82
CA CYS A 41 -3.45 4.06 13.25
C CYS A 41 -4.79 4.08 12.51
N GLY A 42 -4.99 3.20 11.53
CA GLY A 42 -6.23 3.13 10.75
C GLY A 42 -6.45 4.30 9.78
N GLN A 43 -5.50 5.23 9.67
CA GLN A 43 -5.65 6.40 8.81
C GLN A 43 -5.69 5.98 7.34
N MET A 44 -6.70 6.45 6.61
CA MET A 44 -6.90 6.14 5.20
C MET A 44 -6.42 7.31 4.35
N VAL A 45 -5.60 7.02 3.34
CA VAL A 45 -5.11 8.00 2.37
C VAL A 45 -5.52 7.57 0.97
N LEU A 46 -6.04 8.51 0.20
CA LEU A 46 -6.30 8.35 -1.23
C LEU A 46 -5.14 8.96 -2.02
N MET A 47 -4.64 8.21 -2.99
CA MET A 47 -3.45 8.57 -3.75
C MET A 47 -3.57 8.07 -5.19
N PRO A 48 -3.22 8.87 -6.20
CA PRO A 48 -3.18 8.38 -7.57
C PRO A 48 -2.14 7.27 -7.71
N ARG A 49 -2.43 6.26 -8.54
CA ARG A 49 -1.57 5.07 -8.72
C ARG A 49 -0.11 5.40 -9.00
N ARG A 50 0.16 6.40 -9.84
CA ARG A 50 1.53 6.82 -10.20
C ARG A 50 2.34 7.28 -8.99
N ASP A 51 1.72 8.00 -8.07
CA ASP A 51 2.35 8.44 -6.83
C ASP A 51 2.62 7.26 -5.90
N PHE A 52 1.65 6.34 -5.81
CA PHE A 52 1.77 5.13 -4.98
C PHE A 52 2.96 4.28 -5.43
N GLU A 53 3.08 3.99 -6.73
CA GLU A 53 4.16 3.14 -7.26
C GLU A 53 5.56 3.74 -7.05
N LYS A 54 5.67 5.09 -7.09
CA LYS A 54 6.90 5.83 -6.78
C LYS A 54 7.26 5.78 -5.30
N LYS A 55 6.26 5.92 -4.42
CA LYS A 55 6.43 5.97 -2.96
C LYS A 55 6.49 4.59 -2.31
N MET A 56 5.96 3.56 -2.95
CA MET A 56 6.03 2.17 -2.53
C MET A 56 7.47 1.65 -2.62
N LYS A 57 7.96 1.09 -1.51
CA LYS A 57 9.29 0.50 -1.42
C LYS A 57 9.25 -0.98 -1.80
N LYS A 58 8.45 -1.77 -1.07
CA LYS A 58 8.28 -3.22 -1.26
C LYS A 58 6.92 -3.67 -0.70
N VAL A 59 6.45 -4.86 -1.12
CA VAL A 59 5.35 -5.55 -0.45
C VAL A 59 5.91 -6.27 0.78
N LEU A 60 5.26 -6.15 1.94
CA LEU A 60 5.62 -6.85 3.17
C LEU A 60 4.85 -8.16 3.30
N ILE A 61 3.54 -8.11 3.06
CA ILE A 61 2.64 -9.26 3.17
C ILE A 61 1.78 -9.22 1.91
N LYS A 62 1.85 -10.27 1.09
CA LYS A 62 0.85 -10.48 0.06
C LYS A 62 -0.41 -11.01 0.73
N ALA A 63 -1.57 -10.48 0.36
CA ALA A 63 -2.84 -11.10 0.65
C ALA A 63 -2.79 -12.49 0.01
N ALA A 64 -2.53 -13.50 0.84
CA ALA A 64 -2.65 -14.87 0.41
C ALA A 64 -4.12 -15.06 0.04
N VAL A 65 -4.42 -14.94 -1.25
CA VAL A 65 -5.60 -15.58 -1.82
C VAL A 65 -5.34 -17.05 -1.60
N ALA A 66 -5.93 -17.59 -0.53
CA ALA A 66 -6.22 -19.00 -0.50
C ALA A 66 -7.24 -19.21 -1.63
N GLU A 67 -6.82 -20.07 -2.56
CA GLU A 67 -7.54 -20.66 -3.71
C GLU A 67 -7.36 -20.03 -5.09
#